data_AF-A0A847GMU9-F1
#
_entry.id   AF-A0A847GMU9-F1
#
_cell.length_a   1.000
_cell.length_b   1.000
_cell.length_c   1.000
_cell.angle_alpha   90.00
_cell.angle_beta   90.00
_cell.angle_gamma   90.00
#
_symmetry.space_group_name_H-M   'P 1'
#
loop_
_entity.id
_entity.type
_entity.pdbx_description
1 polymer ?
#
loop_
_entity_poly.entity_id
_entity_poly.type
_entity_poly.pdbx_seq_one_letter_code
_entity_poly.pdbx_strand_id
1 'polypeptide(L)'
;MAEHGEAFRSLLRSIRFVDEKPQWTLPDGWRQEAGSGMRFATLRFGSGDDPLELSVIALGVPPGEPAAYVLSNINRWRQQLQLPLIAAEELDKQTERIELDGTTATAVDLRGSAGE
;
A
#
# COMPACT_ATOMS: atom_id res chain seq x y z
N MET A 1 -9.11 11.34 -2.31
CA MET A 1 -7.72 11.30 -2.84
C MET A 1 -7.11 12.69 -3.09
N ALA A 2 -7.87 13.76 -3.33
CA ALA A 2 -7.30 15.05 -3.72
C ALA A 2 -6.45 15.73 -2.61
N GLU A 3 -6.88 15.68 -1.34
CA GLU A 3 -6.24 16.46 -0.28
C GLU A 3 -4.83 15.95 0.11
N HIS A 4 -4.60 14.64 0.08
CA HIS A 4 -3.32 14.04 0.51
C HIS A 4 -2.60 13.28 -0.61
N GLY A 5 -3.09 13.36 -1.86
CA GLY A 5 -2.57 12.59 -2.98
C GLY A 5 -1.11 12.89 -3.30
N GLU A 6 -0.70 14.16 -3.25
CA GLU A 6 0.70 14.56 -3.50
C GLU A 6 1.61 14.12 -2.34
N ALA A 7 1.20 14.33 -1.09
CA ALA A 7 1.95 13.88 0.09
C ALA A 7 2.18 12.37 0.06
N PHE A 8 1.16 11.58 -0.28
CA PHE A 8 1.27 10.14 -0.47
C PHE A 8 2.25 9.77 -1.58
N ARG A 9 2.18 10.43 -2.75
CA ARG A 9 3.14 10.18 -3.84
C ARG A 9 4.58 10.57 -3.46
N SER A 10 4.77 11.62 -2.67
CA SER A 10 6.07 12.02 -2.15
C SER A 10 6.64 10.97 -1.19
N LEU A 11 5.82 10.46 -0.26
CA LEU A 11 6.20 9.35 0.61
C LEU A 11 6.66 8.15 -0.22
N LEU A 12 5.86 7.73 -1.20
CA LEU A 12 6.17 6.58 -2.06
C LEU A 12 7.52 6.74 -2.77
N ARG A 13 7.78 7.90 -3.41
CA ARG A 13 9.05 8.17 -4.11
C ARG A 13 10.27 8.18 -3.18
N SER A 14 10.07 8.40 -1.89
CA SER A 14 11.16 8.39 -0.90
C SER A 14 11.49 6.99 -0.37
N ILE A 15 10.67 5.98 -0.71
CA ILE A 15 10.86 4.61 -0.24
C ILE A 15 12.15 4.05 -0.83
N ARG A 16 12.99 3.55 0.07
CA ARG A 16 14.22 2.82 -0.24
C ARG A 16 14.37 1.67 0.75
N PHE A 17 15.17 0.67 0.41
CA PHE A 17 15.45 -0.46 1.29
C PHE A 17 16.89 -0.40 1.80
N VAL A 18 17.07 -0.47 3.12
CA VAL A 18 18.37 -0.51 3.80
C VAL A 18 18.36 -1.72 4.73
N ASP A 19 19.29 -2.65 4.55
CA ASP A 19 19.33 -3.92 5.29
C ASP A 19 17.97 -4.66 5.25
N GLU A 20 17.38 -4.75 4.05
CA GLU A 20 16.06 -5.37 3.77
C GLU A 20 14.86 -4.68 4.44
N LYS A 21 15.06 -3.57 5.16
CA LYS A 21 14.00 -2.81 5.81
C LYS A 21 13.63 -1.58 4.99
N PRO A 22 12.33 -1.30 4.81
CA PRO A 22 11.91 -0.08 4.13
C PRO A 22 12.21 1.14 5.01
N GLN A 23 12.74 2.18 4.38
CA GLN A 23 12.90 3.52 4.94
C GLN A 23 12.22 4.52 4.02
N TRP A 24 11.73 5.62 4.59
CA TRP A 24 11.03 6.68 3.86
C TRP A 24 11.23 8.02 4.56
N THR A 25 10.87 9.09 3.85
CA THR A 25 10.77 10.45 4.39
C THR A 25 9.30 10.78 4.60
N LEU A 26 8.91 11.12 5.82
CA LEU A 26 7.54 11.50 6.12
C LEU A 26 7.22 12.88 5.53
N PRO A 27 6.08 13.06 4.85
CA PRO A 27 5.58 14.39 4.50
C PRO A 27 5.30 15.22 5.76
N ASP A 28 5.30 16.55 5.60
CA ASP A 28 5.02 17.46 6.71
C ASP A 28 3.68 17.17 7.39
N GLY A 29 3.70 17.17 8.73
CA GLY A 29 2.53 16.86 9.55
C GLY A 29 2.18 15.38 9.67
N TRP A 30 2.87 14.48 8.95
CA TRP A 30 2.71 13.04 9.13
C TRP A 30 3.53 12.57 10.31
N ARG A 31 3.01 11.59 11.05
CA ARG A 31 3.71 10.97 12.18
C ARG A 31 3.73 9.46 12.03
N GLN A 32 4.83 8.84 12.43
CA GLN A 32 4.96 7.39 12.49
C GLN A 32 4.78 6.91 13.93
N GLU A 33 3.95 5.88 14.09
CA GLU A 33 3.80 5.10 15.31
C GLU A 33 4.54 3.76 15.12
N ALA A 34 4.94 3.14 16.23
CA ALA A 34 5.53 1.81 16.20
C ALA A 34 4.56 0.78 15.58
N GLY A 35 5.12 -0.23 14.93
CA GLY A 35 4.35 -1.38 14.46
C GLY A 35 3.60 -2.08 15.60
N SER A 36 2.41 -2.60 15.31
CA SER A 36 1.61 -3.41 16.23
C SER A 36 1.00 -4.59 15.48
N GLY A 37 1.02 -5.77 16.12
CA GLY A 37 0.63 -7.02 15.47
C GLY A 37 1.50 -7.32 14.24
N MET A 38 0.88 -7.48 13.07
CA MET A 38 1.59 -7.73 11.80
C MET A 38 2.19 -6.46 11.17
N ARG A 39 1.88 -5.27 11.70
CA ARG A 39 2.33 -4.01 11.09
C ARG A 39 3.80 -3.77 11.43
N PHE A 40 4.58 -3.45 10.40
CA PHE A 40 5.92 -2.91 10.55
C PHE A 40 5.87 -1.46 11.07
N ALA A 41 4.95 -0.65 10.53
CA ALA A 41 4.72 0.72 10.96
C ALA A 41 3.26 1.14 10.72
N THR A 42 2.81 2.14 11.48
CA THR A 42 1.55 2.85 11.24
C THR A 42 1.87 4.33 11.04
N LEU A 43 1.43 4.92 9.94
CA LEU A 43 1.56 6.35 9.66
C LEU A 43 0.20 7.03 9.86
N ARG A 44 0.19 8.15 10.57
CA ARG A 44 -1.01 8.94 10.88
C ARG A 44 -0.88 10.33 10.24
N PHE A 45 -1.95 10.80 9.62
CA PHE A 45 -2.02 12.11 8.96
C PHE A 45 -3.47 12.58 8.82
N GLY A 46 -3.66 13.83 8.37
CA GLY A 46 -4.96 14.46 8.32
C GLY A 46 -5.30 15.21 9.61
N SER A 47 -6.26 16.12 9.52
CA SER A 47 -6.69 16.99 10.62
C SER A 47 -7.98 16.47 11.25
N GLY A 48 -8.15 16.59 12.57
CA GLY A 48 -9.37 16.22 13.29
C GLY A 48 -9.16 15.13 14.35
N ASP A 49 -10.26 14.71 14.97
CA ASP A 49 -10.25 13.73 16.06
C ASP A 49 -9.96 12.29 15.58
N ASP A 50 -10.27 12.00 14.31
CA ASP A 50 -10.01 10.71 13.65
C ASP A 50 -9.04 10.89 12.45
N PRO A 51 -7.72 10.90 12.71
CA PRO A 51 -6.74 11.00 11.64
C PRO A 51 -6.76 9.77 10.73
N LEU A 52 -6.45 9.99 9.46
CA LEU A 52 -6.23 8.92 8.49
C LEU A 52 -5.03 8.05 8.90
N GLU A 53 -5.12 6.78 8.51
CA GLU A 53 -4.13 5.76 8.85
C GLU A 53 -3.59 5.10 7.57
N LEU A 54 -2.27 5.01 7.46
CA LEU A 54 -1.58 4.17 6.48
C LEU A 54 -0.78 3.11 7.22
N SER A 55 -1.10 1.84 6.94
CA SER A 55 -0.40 0.69 7.53
C SER A 55 0.68 0.17 6.59
N VAL A 56 1.87 -0.08 7.13
CA VAL A 56 2.97 -0.77 6.43
C VAL A 56 3.10 -2.16 7.01
N ILE A 57 2.92 -3.19 6.18
CA ILE A 57 2.93 -4.59 6.60
C ILE A 57 3.97 -5.33 5.74
N ALA A 58 4.91 -6.00 6.41
CA ALA A 58 5.82 -6.92 5.73
C ALA A 58 5.08 -8.23 5.46
N LEU A 59 4.92 -8.57 4.19
CA LEU A 59 4.36 -9.85 3.78
C LEU A 59 5.49 -10.76 3.33
N GLY A 60 5.53 -11.98 3.87
CA GLY A 60 6.49 -12.99 3.42
C GLY A 60 6.23 -13.33 1.95
N VAL A 61 7.26 -13.23 1.11
CA VAL A 61 7.19 -13.57 -0.31
C VAL A 61 7.52 -15.05 -0.47
N PRO A 62 6.55 -15.90 -0.84
CA PRO A 62 6.82 -17.31 -1.07
C PRO A 62 7.67 -17.48 -2.36
N PRO A 63 8.39 -18.60 -2.51
CA PRO A 63 8.99 -18.94 -3.79
C PRO A 63 7.90 -19.07 -4.87
N GLY A 64 8.16 -18.56 -6.07
CA GLY A 64 7.22 -18.61 -7.18
C GLY A 64 7.20 -17.34 -8.01
N GLU A 65 6.15 -17.16 -8.81
CA GLU A 65 5.99 -16.01 -9.70
C GLU A 65 5.49 -14.77 -8.94
N PRO A 66 6.22 -13.63 -8.97
CA PRO A 66 5.82 -12.42 -8.27
C PRO A 66 4.43 -11.91 -8.66
N ALA A 67 4.06 -12.01 -9.95
CA ALA A 67 2.77 -11.57 -10.45
C ALA A 67 1.60 -12.38 -9.85
N ALA A 68 1.75 -13.71 -9.75
CA ALA A 68 0.75 -14.57 -9.11
C ALA A 68 0.59 -14.25 -7.62
N TYR A 69 1.70 -13.95 -6.93
CA TYR A 69 1.65 -13.53 -5.54
C TYR A 69 0.93 -12.18 -5.37
N VAL A 70 1.23 -11.19 -6.21
CA VAL A 70 0.53 -9.90 -6.20
C VAL A 70 -0.97 -10.08 -6.47
N LEU A 71 -1.33 -10.85 -7.50
CA LEU A 71 -2.73 -11.16 -7.82
C LEU A 71 -3.47 -11.79 -6.64
N SER A 72 -2.84 -12.74 -5.94
CA SER A 72 -3.44 -13.39 -4.76
C SER A 72 -3.75 -12.40 -3.64
N ASN A 73 -2.85 -11.44 -3.39
CA ASN A 73 -3.04 -10.41 -2.36
C ASN A 73 -4.16 -9.44 -2.76
N ILE A 74 -4.18 -8.99 -4.02
CA ILE A 74 -5.23 -8.11 -4.54
C ILE A 74 -6.59 -8.79 -4.43
N ASN A 75 -6.72 -10.04 -4.86
CA ASN A 75 -7.97 -10.79 -4.77
C ASN A 75 -8.42 -11.04 -3.32
N ARG A 76 -7.47 -11.27 -2.41
CA ARG A 76 -7.78 -11.36 -0.96
C ARG A 76 -8.37 -10.04 -0.43
N TRP A 77 -7.76 -8.90 -0.75
CA TRP A 77 -8.28 -7.59 -0.30
C TRP A 77 -9.61 -7.24 -0.98
N ARG A 78 -9.80 -7.60 -2.25
CA ARG A 78 -11.08 -7.45 -2.96
C ARG A 78 -12.20 -8.22 -2.26
N GLN A 79 -11.96 -9.45 -1.81
CA GLN A 79 -12.95 -10.20 -1.03
C GLN A 79 -13.32 -9.50 0.29
N GLN A 80 -12.34 -8.96 1.02
CA GLN A 80 -12.60 -8.21 2.25
C GLN A 80 -13.46 -6.97 2.02
N LEU A 81 -13.38 -6.39 0.81
CA LEU A 81 -14.17 -5.25 0.36
C LEU A 81 -15.43 -5.65 -0.43
N GLN A 82 -15.76 -6.94 -0.49
CA GLN A 82 -16.90 -7.49 -1.25
C GLN A 82 -16.86 -7.17 -2.77
N LEU A 83 -15.66 -7.04 -3.33
CA LEU A 83 -15.44 -6.80 -4.75
C LEU A 83 -15.25 -8.13 -5.52
N PRO A 84 -15.71 -8.22 -6.78
CA PRO A 84 -15.45 -9.39 -7.64
C PRO A 84 -13.95 -9.63 -7.81
N LEU A 85 -13.53 -10.90 -7.82
CA LEU A 85 -12.14 -11.26 -8.13
C LEU A 85 -11.77 -10.87 -9.56
N ILE A 86 -10.49 -10.64 -9.80
CA ILE A 86 -9.92 -10.41 -11.13
C ILE A 86 -9.06 -11.60 -11.57
N ALA A 87 -8.99 -11.82 -12.88
CA ALA A 87 -8.09 -12.80 -13.49
C ALA A 87 -6.69 -12.21 -13.71
N ALA A 88 -5.71 -13.06 -14.04
CA ALA A 88 -4.32 -12.63 -14.22
C ALA A 88 -4.17 -11.65 -15.39
N GLU A 89 -4.96 -11.83 -16.44
CA GLU A 89 -4.97 -11.03 -17.66
C GLU A 89 -5.52 -9.60 -17.43
N GLU A 90 -6.16 -9.39 -16.29
CA GLU A 90 -6.70 -8.09 -15.89
C GLU A 90 -5.75 -7.33 -14.97
N LEU A 91 -4.72 -7.99 -14.43
CA LEU A 91 -3.85 -7.42 -13.40
C LEU A 91 -3.19 -6.10 -13.85
N ASP A 92 -2.62 -6.07 -15.06
CA ASP A 92 -1.96 -4.88 -15.59
C ASP A 92 -2.93 -3.72 -15.87
N LYS A 93 -4.23 -4.01 -16.06
CA LYS A 93 -5.26 -2.99 -16.25
C LYS A 93 -5.78 -2.42 -14.93
N GLN A 94 -5.62 -3.17 -13.85
CA GLN A 94 -6.10 -2.83 -12.51
C GLN A 94 -4.99 -2.25 -11.62
N THR A 95 -3.74 -2.21 -12.11
CA THR A 95 -2.60 -1.78 -11.32
C THR A 95 -1.76 -0.73 -12.06
N GLU A 96 -1.04 0.06 -11.28
CA GLU A 96 -0.04 1.02 -11.76
C GLU A 96 1.34 0.57 -11.27
N ARG A 97 2.37 0.73 -12.11
CA ARG A 97 3.76 0.55 -11.71
C ARG A 97 4.33 1.88 -11.23
N ILE A 98 4.96 1.86 -10.07
CA ILE A 98 5.60 3.03 -9.47
C ILE A 98 7.09 2.73 -9.34
N GLU A 99 7.92 3.49 -10.05
CA GLU A 99 9.36 3.37 -9.92
C GLU A 99 9.82 3.93 -8.57
N LEU A 100 10.60 3.12 -7.85
CA LEU A 100 11.26 3.45 -6.60
C LEU A 100 12.77 3.37 -6.79
N ASP A 101 13.54 3.81 -5.80
CA ASP A 101 14.99 3.68 -5.83
C ASP A 101 15.39 2.19 -5.76
N GLY A 102 15.86 1.65 -6.89
CA GLY A 102 16.35 0.27 -7.02
C GLY A 102 15.26 -0.81 -7.15
N THR A 103 13.97 -0.47 -7.23
CA THR A 103 12.88 -1.44 -7.41
C THR A 103 11.61 -0.80 -8.00
N THR A 104 10.64 -1.62 -8.41
CA THR A 104 9.34 -1.15 -8.87
C THR A 104 8.24 -1.64 -7.92
N ALA A 105 7.39 -0.73 -7.47
CA ALA A 105 6.18 -1.05 -6.70
C ALA A 105 4.97 -1.23 -7.62
N THR A 106 4.01 -2.03 -7.15
CA THR A 106 2.69 -2.17 -7.79
C THR A 106 1.64 -1.50 -6.90
N ALA A 107 0.89 -0.56 -7.45
CA ALA A 107 -0.21 0.11 -6.79
C ALA A 107 -1.56 -0.34 -7.35
N VAL A 108 -2.57 -0.43 -6.49
CA VAL A 108 -3.95 -0.77 -6.83
C VAL A 108 -4.89 0.16 -6.07
N ASP A 109 -5.89 0.74 -6.75
CA ASP A 109 -6.99 1.49 -6.12
C ASP A 109 -8.21 0.57 -6.02
N LEU A 110 -8.59 0.21 -4.80
CA LEU A 110 -9.75 -0.62 -4.51
C LEU A 110 -10.82 0.23 -3.82
N ARG A 111 -11.97 0.38 -4.47
CA ARG A 111 -13.10 1.12 -3.93
C ARG A 111 -14.20 0.14 -3.54
N GLY A 112 -14.32 -0.13 -2.24
CA GLY A 112 -15.48 -0.84 -1.70
C GLY A 112 -16.73 0.04 -1.74
N SER A 113 -17.91 -0.57 -1.65
CA SER A 113 -19.12 0.14 -1.28
C SER A 113 -19.04 0.52 0.21
N ALA A 114 -19.41 1.75 0.55
CA ALA A 114 -19.73 2.05 1.94
C ALA A 114 -20.87 1.10 2.34
N GLY A 115 -20.66 0.29 3.38
CA GLY A 115 -21.72 -0.57 3.90
C GLY A 115 -22.92 0.29 4.30
N GLU A 116 -24.12 -0.14 3.94
CA GLU A 116 -25.36 0.29 4.61
C GLU A 116 -25.34 -0.10 6.09
#